data_AF-D4JEA4-F1
#
_entry.id   AF-D4JEA4-F1
#
_cell.length_a   1.000
_cell.length_b   1.000
_cell.length_c   1.000
_cell.angle_alpha   90.00
_cell.angle_beta   90.00
_cell.angle_gamma   90.00
#
_symmetry.space_group_name_H-M   'P 1'
#
loop_
_entity.id
_entity.type
_entity.pdbx_description
1 polymer ?
#
loop_
_entity_poly.entity_id
_entity_poly.type
_entity_poly.pdbx_seq_one_letter_code
_entity_poly.pdbx_strand_id
1 'polypeptide(L)'
;MGNTLKLEDLLKPDCVPDESAGGENWRILHGDTLKLVKGFQPGIFDAVITDPPYASGGTKQNERNRTTNQKYSSMKAENALPDFDGDNKDQRSWTHWMAEWLYDVRKACKRGAPICLFIDWRQYPSITDALQWAGWIWRGTAVWDKGTPVRRKADSASRQNILYGEATDRCRSTARCPAFRVCSVMGIPRTASM
;
A
#
# COMPACT_ATOMS: atom_id res chain seq x y z
N MET A 1 24.95 18.31 4.27
CA MET A 1 24.83 17.73 5.62
C MET A 1 23.67 16.76 5.57
N GLY A 2 23.91 15.48 5.85
CA GLY A 2 22.86 14.47 5.87
C GLY A 2 21.83 14.76 6.93
N ASN A 3 20.55 14.69 6.58
CA ASN A 3 19.49 14.87 7.56
C ASN A 3 19.18 13.52 8.20
N THR A 4 19.65 13.30 9.42
CA THR A 4 19.31 12.11 10.18
C THR A 4 17.89 12.25 10.70
N LEU A 5 16.96 11.43 10.19
CA LEU A 5 15.58 11.40 10.66
C LEU A 5 15.55 10.88 12.10
N LYS A 6 15.26 11.73 13.08
CA LYS A 6 15.16 11.29 14.48
C LYS A 6 13.76 10.79 14.82
N LEU A 7 13.67 9.88 15.79
CA LEU A 7 12.38 9.30 16.19
C LEU A 7 11.46 10.34 16.84
N GLU A 8 12.04 11.24 17.63
CA GLU A 8 11.35 12.35 18.31
C GLU A 8 10.65 13.33 17.36
N ASP A 9 11.17 13.47 16.13
CA ASP A 9 10.57 14.31 15.10
C ASP A 9 9.40 13.61 14.37
N LEU A 10 9.35 12.27 14.44
CA LEU A 10 8.39 11.45 13.70
C LEU A 10 7.22 11.00 14.57
N LEU A 11 7.50 10.52 15.78
CA LEU A 11 6.51 9.92 16.69
C LEU A 11 6.23 10.84 17.88
N LYS A 12 5.01 10.73 18.40
CA LYS A 12 4.63 11.32 19.67
C LYS A 12 5.37 10.59 20.82
N PRO A 13 5.61 11.26 21.96
CA PRO A 13 6.41 10.69 23.07
C PRO A 13 5.84 9.41 23.67
N ASP A 14 4.54 9.17 23.53
CA ASP A 14 3.80 8.01 24.04
C ASP A 14 3.80 6.81 23.09
N CYS A 15 4.29 6.96 21.86
CA CYS A 15 4.35 5.89 20.88
C CYS A 15 5.79 5.45 20.62
N VAL A 16 6.12 4.25 21.06
CA VAL A 16 7.44 3.64 20.87
C VAL A 16 7.28 2.42 19.95
N PRO A 17 8.06 2.31 18.85
CA PRO A 17 8.07 1.12 18.02
C PRO A 17 8.72 -0.05 18.75
N ASP A 18 8.39 -1.28 18.36
CA ASP A 18 8.98 -2.48 18.97
C ASP A 18 10.50 -2.49 18.72
N GLU A 19 10.90 -2.18 17.48
CA GLU A 19 12.30 -1.99 17.09
C GLU A 19 12.41 -0.85 16.07
N SER A 20 13.56 -0.18 16.02
CA SER A 20 13.84 0.80 14.97
C SER A 20 15.30 0.75 14.53
N ALA A 21 15.51 0.89 13.22
CA ALA A 21 16.83 1.03 12.61
C ALA A 21 16.83 2.27 11.72
N GLY A 22 17.95 2.99 11.63
CA GLY A 22 18.00 4.20 10.82
C GLY A 22 19.41 4.53 10.34
N GLY A 23 19.46 5.39 9.31
CA GLY A 23 20.67 5.92 8.74
C GLY A 23 20.43 7.33 8.17
N GLU A 24 21.30 7.75 7.26
CA GLU A 24 21.18 9.06 6.60
C GLU A 24 19.94 9.06 5.68
N ASN A 25 18.96 9.93 5.98
CA ASN A 25 17.71 10.08 5.22
C ASN A 25 16.77 8.86 5.19
N TRP A 26 17.01 7.80 5.98
CA TRP A 26 16.12 6.64 6.04
C TRP A 26 15.94 6.11 7.46
N ARG A 27 14.78 5.51 7.71
CA ARG A 27 14.46 4.85 8.97
C ARG A 27 13.46 3.72 8.72
N ILE A 28 13.65 2.61 9.41
CA ILE A 28 12.78 1.43 9.43
C ILE A 28 12.20 1.32 10.84
N LEU A 29 10.88 1.16 10.91
CA LEU A 29 10.13 0.98 12.15
C LEU A 29 9.47 -0.39 12.11
N HIS A 30 9.68 -1.18 13.16
CA HIS A 30 9.05 -2.47 13.36
C HIS A 30 7.90 -2.32 14.34
N GLY A 31 6.72 -2.79 13.94
CA GLY A 31 5.54 -2.88 14.78
C GLY A 31 4.25 -2.94 13.97
N ASP A 32 3.13 -2.95 14.68
CA ASP A 32 1.81 -2.91 14.07
C ASP A 32 1.53 -1.53 13.43
N THR A 33 1.28 -1.52 12.13
CA THR A 33 0.97 -0.30 11.36
C THR A 33 -0.18 0.51 11.95
N LEU A 34 -1.26 -0.12 12.44
CA LEU A 34 -2.40 0.59 13.04
C LEU A 34 -2.01 1.30 14.34
N LYS A 35 -1.03 0.78 15.09
CA LYS A 35 -0.52 1.42 16.30
C LYS A 35 0.47 2.53 15.95
N LEU A 36 1.43 2.24 15.08
CA LEU A 36 2.48 3.17 14.69
C LEU A 36 1.93 4.40 13.99
N VAL A 37 0.97 4.22 13.07
CA VAL A 37 0.42 5.34 12.29
C VAL A 37 -0.28 6.37 13.19
N LYS A 38 -0.97 5.93 14.24
CA LYS A 38 -1.61 6.82 15.23
C LYS A 38 -0.59 7.60 16.07
N GLY A 39 0.61 7.03 16.22
CA GLY A 39 1.74 7.62 16.90
C GLY A 39 2.46 8.70 16.12
N PHE A 40 2.34 8.75 14.79
CA PHE A 40 3.00 9.78 14.01
C PHE A 40 2.48 11.18 14.35
N GLN A 41 3.39 12.14 14.32
CA GLN A 41 3.03 13.55 14.37
C GLN A 41 2.23 13.92 13.11
N PRO A 42 1.22 14.81 13.21
CA PRO A 42 0.41 15.19 12.07
C PRO A 42 1.21 16.04 11.07
N GLY A 43 0.97 15.84 9.77
CA GLY A 43 1.55 16.69 8.72
C GLY A 43 3.06 16.51 8.49
N ILE A 44 3.62 15.34 8.79
CA ILE A 44 5.05 15.07 8.58
C ILE A 44 5.36 14.50 7.19
N PHE A 45 4.49 13.65 6.65
CA PHE A 45 4.78 12.93 5.40
C PHE A 45 4.35 13.71 4.17
N ASP A 46 5.25 13.78 3.18
CA ASP A 46 4.99 14.41 1.88
C ASP A 46 4.32 13.46 0.88
N ALA A 47 4.49 12.14 1.02
CA ALA A 47 3.89 11.13 0.15
C ALA A 47 3.79 9.78 0.85
N VAL A 48 2.89 8.91 0.36
CA VAL A 48 2.71 7.54 0.87
C VAL A 48 2.69 6.55 -0.29
N ILE A 49 3.43 5.45 -0.15
CA ILE A 49 3.41 4.32 -1.08
C ILE A 49 3.21 3.06 -0.26
N THR A 50 2.27 2.20 -0.67
CA THR A 50 1.96 0.97 0.06
C THR A 50 1.40 -0.12 -0.84
N ASP A 51 1.73 -1.36 -0.49
CA ASP A 51 1.23 -2.59 -1.13
C ASP A 51 0.51 -3.43 -0.06
N PRO A 52 -0.74 -3.07 0.29
CA PRO A 52 -1.50 -3.75 1.32
C PRO A 52 -1.87 -5.18 0.88
N PRO A 53 -2.08 -6.13 1.80
CA PRO A 53 -2.54 -7.47 1.44
C PRO A 53 -3.91 -7.39 0.75
N TYR A 54 -4.03 -7.93 -0.47
CA TYR A 54 -5.27 -7.85 -1.25
C TYR A 54 -6.38 -8.76 -0.72
N ALA A 55 -6.07 -9.73 0.16
CA ALA A 55 -7.04 -10.68 0.71
C ALA A 55 -7.97 -11.32 -0.37
N SER A 56 -7.49 -11.40 -1.61
CA SER A 56 -8.26 -11.82 -2.78
C SER A 56 -7.96 -13.26 -3.21
N GLY A 57 -7.04 -13.91 -2.48
CA GLY A 57 -6.50 -15.23 -2.79
C GLY A 57 -7.52 -16.35 -2.66
N GLY A 58 -7.42 -17.34 -3.54
CA GLY A 58 -8.25 -18.55 -3.55
C GLY A 58 -9.61 -18.37 -4.23
N THR A 59 -9.80 -19.09 -5.33
CA THR A 59 -11.09 -19.13 -6.05
C THR A 59 -12.08 -20.06 -5.36
N LYS A 60 -11.56 -21.02 -4.58
CA LYS A 60 -12.31 -21.98 -3.76
C LYS A 60 -12.08 -21.70 -2.27
N GLN A 61 -13.08 -21.98 -1.43
CA GLN A 61 -12.98 -21.84 0.03
C GLN A 61 -11.74 -22.55 0.61
N ASN A 62 -11.37 -23.70 0.06
CA ASN A 62 -10.20 -24.47 0.50
C ASN A 62 -8.85 -23.82 0.11
N GLU A 63 -8.80 -22.98 -0.92
CA GLU A 63 -7.59 -22.22 -1.28
C GLU A 63 -7.46 -20.96 -0.43
N ARG A 64 -8.59 -20.39 -0.01
CA ARG A 64 -8.65 -19.32 1.00
C ARG A 64 -8.14 -19.83 2.34
N ASN A 65 -8.64 -20.97 2.82
CA ASN A 65 -8.29 -21.51 4.14
C ASN A 65 -6.87 -22.11 4.26
N ARG A 66 -6.02 -22.02 3.23
CA ARG A 66 -4.61 -22.42 3.37
C ARG A 66 -3.90 -21.49 4.35
N THR A 67 -2.99 -22.07 5.13
CA THR A 67 -2.15 -21.31 6.05
C THR A 67 -1.28 -20.33 5.25
N THR A 68 -0.99 -19.17 5.83
CA THR A 68 -0.25 -18.09 5.17
C THR A 68 1.16 -18.55 4.76
N ASN A 69 1.75 -19.46 5.52
CA ASN A 69 2.96 -20.17 5.16
C ASN A 69 2.90 -20.91 3.83
N GLN A 70 1.81 -21.62 3.57
CA GLN A 70 1.63 -22.35 2.31
C GLN A 70 1.32 -21.42 1.12
N LYS A 71 0.84 -20.21 1.39
CA LYS A 71 0.51 -19.22 0.35
C LYS A 71 1.71 -18.37 -0.05
N TYR A 72 2.53 -17.99 0.92
CA TYR A 72 3.59 -16.99 0.74
C TYR A 72 5.00 -17.56 0.84
N SER A 73 5.18 -18.82 1.24
CA SER A 73 6.47 -19.50 1.28
C SER A 73 6.49 -20.78 0.44
N SER A 74 7.57 -20.96 -0.31
CA SER A 74 7.91 -22.25 -0.95
C SER A 74 8.89 -23.07 -0.10
N MET A 75 9.24 -22.58 1.09
CA MET A 75 10.18 -23.24 1.99
C MET A 75 9.54 -24.44 2.68
N LYS A 76 10.36 -25.42 3.06
CA LYS A 76 9.90 -26.54 3.89
C LYS A 76 9.35 -26.01 5.21
N ALA A 77 8.35 -26.70 5.78
CA ALA A 77 7.62 -26.25 6.97
C ALA A 77 8.53 -25.93 8.18
N GLU A 78 9.70 -26.56 8.25
CA GLU A 78 10.75 -26.32 9.25
C GLU A 78 11.41 -24.93 9.19
N ASN A 79 11.39 -24.25 8.03
CA ASN A 79 11.95 -22.92 7.81
C ASN A 79 10.90 -21.90 7.36
N ALA A 80 9.61 -22.27 7.40
CA ALA A 80 8.54 -21.36 7.05
C ALA A 80 8.45 -20.25 8.11
N LEU A 81 8.08 -19.06 7.68
CA LEU A 81 7.80 -17.94 8.58
C LEU A 81 6.63 -18.31 9.53
N PRO A 82 6.35 -17.57 10.59
CA PRO A 82 5.13 -17.82 11.36
C PRO A 82 3.89 -17.50 10.53
N ASP A 83 2.81 -18.25 10.74
CA ASP A 83 1.51 -17.91 10.15
C ASP A 83 1.01 -16.59 10.76
N PHE A 84 0.42 -15.74 9.92
CA PHE A 84 -0.25 -14.51 10.34
C PHE A 84 -1.74 -14.54 10.01
N ASP A 85 -2.53 -13.91 10.89
CA ASP A 85 -3.98 -13.80 10.76
C ASP A 85 -4.40 -12.65 9.84
N GLY A 86 -5.64 -12.72 9.34
CA GLY A 86 -6.24 -11.63 8.55
C GLY A 86 -5.97 -11.67 7.05
N ASP A 87 -5.35 -12.73 6.55
CA ASP A 87 -5.15 -12.96 5.10
C ASP A 87 -6.46 -13.29 4.35
N ASN A 88 -7.50 -13.75 5.06
CA ASN A 88 -8.82 -14.09 4.50
C ASN A 88 -9.93 -13.19 5.06
N LYS A 89 -9.77 -11.88 5.01
CA LYS A 89 -10.89 -10.98 5.32
C LYS A 89 -11.93 -11.06 4.20
N ASP A 90 -13.21 -11.08 4.56
CA ASP A 90 -14.25 -10.83 3.57
C ASP A 90 -14.14 -9.39 3.05
N GLN A 91 -14.78 -9.13 1.91
CA GLN A 91 -14.67 -7.85 1.23
C GLN A 91 -15.09 -6.65 2.11
N ARG A 92 -16.10 -6.81 2.98
CA ARG A 92 -16.60 -5.70 3.81
C ARG A 92 -15.64 -5.43 4.96
N SER A 93 -15.21 -6.47 5.66
CA SER A 93 -14.20 -6.33 6.72
C SER A 93 -12.88 -5.83 6.18
N TRP A 94 -12.48 -6.23 4.98
CA TRP A 94 -11.29 -5.71 4.31
C TRP A 94 -11.44 -4.22 3.99
N THR A 95 -12.56 -3.80 3.41
CA THR A 95 -12.83 -2.38 3.08
C THR A 95 -12.83 -1.50 4.34
N HIS A 96 -13.45 -1.98 5.42
CA HIS A 96 -13.48 -1.26 6.69
C HIS A 96 -12.08 -1.12 7.28
N TRP A 97 -11.33 -2.22 7.36
CA TRP A 97 -9.95 -2.23 7.84
C TRP A 97 -9.04 -1.30 7.02
N MET A 98 -9.18 -1.28 5.69
CA MET A 98 -8.46 -0.37 4.82
C MET A 98 -8.80 1.09 5.11
N ALA A 99 -10.08 1.41 5.29
CA ALA A 99 -10.52 2.77 5.59
C ALA A 99 -9.96 3.29 6.93
N GLU A 100 -9.87 2.43 7.95
CA GLU A 100 -9.33 2.79 9.27
C GLU A 100 -7.88 3.29 9.19
N TRP A 101 -6.98 2.48 8.64
CA TRP A 101 -5.57 2.87 8.60
C TRP A 101 -5.31 3.98 7.57
N LEU A 102 -6.04 4.01 6.44
CA LEU A 102 -5.93 5.09 5.46
C LEU A 102 -6.33 6.45 6.06
N TYR A 103 -7.30 6.45 6.97
CA TYR A 103 -7.73 7.66 7.67
C TYR A 103 -6.64 8.17 8.62
N ASP A 104 -6.00 7.29 9.38
CA ASP A 104 -4.91 7.69 10.27
C ASP A 104 -3.67 8.13 9.48
N VAL A 105 -3.34 7.45 8.37
CA VAL A 105 -2.24 7.85 7.48
C VAL A 105 -2.49 9.24 6.90
N ARG A 106 -3.73 9.56 6.52
CA ARG A 106 -4.08 10.89 6.01
C ARG A 106 -3.75 12.00 7.01
N LYS A 107 -3.97 11.77 8.30
CA LYS A 107 -3.66 12.74 9.36
C LYS A 107 -2.16 12.93 9.53
N ALA A 108 -1.37 11.88 9.36
CA ALA A 108 0.08 11.95 9.39
C ALA A 108 0.67 12.66 8.15
N CYS A 109 -0.08 12.74 7.05
CA CYS A 109 0.35 13.39 5.82
C CYS A 109 0.09 14.89 5.80
N LYS A 110 0.94 15.62 5.06
CA LYS A 110 0.70 17.03 4.73
C LYS A 110 -0.49 17.16 3.79
N ARG A 111 -1.14 18.32 3.84
CA ARG A 111 -2.17 18.68 2.85
C ARG A 111 -1.54 18.72 1.46
N GLY A 112 -2.15 18.05 0.49
CA GLY A 112 -1.64 17.90 -0.86
C GLY A 112 -0.73 16.69 -1.07
N ALA A 113 -0.42 15.91 -0.02
CA ALA A 113 0.42 14.73 -0.16
C ALA A 113 -0.25 13.67 -1.05
N PRO A 114 0.44 13.12 -2.06
CA PRO A 114 -0.07 12.01 -2.84
C PRO A 114 0.06 10.68 -2.08
N ILE A 115 -0.91 9.79 -2.28
CA ILE A 115 -0.85 8.39 -1.88
C ILE A 115 -0.88 7.49 -3.11
N CYS A 116 -0.10 6.41 -3.08
CA CYS A 116 0.02 5.40 -4.12
C CYS A 116 -0.28 4.03 -3.51
N LEU A 117 -1.43 3.43 -3.87
CA LEU A 117 -1.86 2.12 -3.38
C LEU A 117 -1.76 1.08 -4.49
N PHE A 118 -1.03 0.00 -4.25
CA PHE A 118 -1.05 -1.16 -5.15
C PHE A 118 -2.27 -2.03 -4.84
N ILE A 119 -2.92 -2.55 -5.88
CA ILE A 119 -4.11 -3.39 -5.75
C ILE A 119 -4.27 -4.35 -6.93
N ASP A 120 -4.96 -5.47 -6.70
CA ASP A 120 -5.48 -6.31 -7.78
C ASP A 120 -6.82 -5.83 -8.32
N TRP A 121 -7.24 -6.41 -9.44
CA TRP A 121 -8.50 -6.05 -10.09
C TRP A 121 -9.75 -6.42 -9.28
N ARG A 122 -9.66 -7.35 -8.32
CA ARG A 122 -10.82 -7.84 -7.54
C ARG A 122 -11.19 -6.87 -6.43
N GLN A 123 -10.19 -6.35 -5.73
CA GLN A 123 -10.40 -5.37 -4.66
C GLN A 123 -10.43 -3.93 -5.16
N TYR A 124 -10.17 -3.71 -6.45
CA TYR A 124 -10.12 -2.36 -7.02
C TYR A 124 -11.37 -1.51 -6.71
N PRO A 125 -12.62 -2.01 -6.83
CA PRO A 125 -13.79 -1.21 -6.45
C PRO A 125 -13.84 -0.91 -4.94
N SER A 126 -13.50 -1.91 -4.12
CA SER A 126 -13.52 -1.79 -2.66
C SER A 126 -12.50 -0.77 -2.14
N ILE A 127 -11.31 -0.71 -2.74
CA ILE A 127 -10.30 0.26 -2.30
C ILE A 127 -10.66 1.69 -2.68
N THR A 128 -11.36 1.90 -3.80
CA THR A 128 -11.82 3.24 -4.17
C THR A 128 -12.85 3.79 -3.18
N ASP A 129 -13.70 2.92 -2.63
CA ASP A 129 -14.65 3.29 -1.59
C ASP A 129 -13.93 3.58 -0.26
N ALA A 130 -13.03 2.69 0.17
CA ALA A 130 -12.24 2.90 1.38
C ALA A 130 -11.40 4.18 1.34
N LEU A 131 -10.79 4.49 0.19
CA LEU A 131 -10.01 5.71 -0.04
C LEU A 131 -10.87 6.96 0.17
N GLN A 132 -12.06 6.98 -0.42
CA GLN A 132 -13.01 8.10 -0.26
C GLN A 132 -13.59 8.19 1.15
N TRP A 133 -13.87 7.05 1.83
CA TRP A 133 -14.29 7.04 3.23
C TRP A 133 -13.23 7.59 4.18
N ALA A 134 -11.96 7.27 3.95
CA ALA A 134 -10.84 7.88 4.66
C ALA A 134 -10.64 9.37 4.30
N GLY A 135 -11.38 9.88 3.30
CA GLY A 135 -11.43 11.28 2.85
C GLY A 135 -10.23 11.73 2.04
N TRP A 136 -9.56 10.79 1.39
CA TRP A 136 -8.64 11.09 0.30
C TRP A 136 -9.42 11.42 -0.97
N ILE A 137 -8.86 12.30 -1.81
CA ILE A 137 -9.43 12.57 -3.13
C ILE A 137 -8.81 11.60 -4.13
N TRP A 138 -9.64 10.81 -4.81
CA TRP A 138 -9.16 9.95 -5.90
C TRP A 138 -8.74 10.81 -7.10
N ARG A 139 -7.48 10.65 -7.54
CA ARG A 139 -6.90 11.41 -8.65
C ARG A 139 -6.84 10.60 -9.95
N GLY A 140 -6.64 9.29 -9.86
CA GLY A 140 -6.60 8.42 -11.02
C GLY A 140 -6.02 7.06 -10.70
N THR A 141 -5.85 6.27 -11.76
CA THR A 141 -5.36 4.91 -11.68
C THR A 141 -4.33 4.69 -12.78
N ALA A 142 -3.19 4.10 -12.44
CA ALA A 142 -2.23 3.59 -13.42
C ALA A 142 -2.29 2.07 -13.46
N VAL A 143 -2.03 1.48 -14.62
CA VAL A 143 -1.97 0.03 -14.79
C VAL A 143 -0.52 -0.39 -14.83
N TRP A 144 -0.13 -1.26 -13.90
CA TRP A 144 1.13 -1.96 -13.95
C TRP A 144 0.97 -3.22 -14.79
N ASP A 145 1.38 -3.14 -16.05
CA ASP A 145 1.48 -4.28 -16.96
C ASP A 145 2.77 -5.06 -16.66
N LYS A 146 2.63 -6.25 -16.08
CA LYS A 146 3.76 -7.13 -15.75
C LYS A 146 4.25 -7.98 -16.95
N GLY A 147 3.70 -7.76 -18.15
CA GLY A 147 3.97 -8.57 -19.32
C GLY A 147 3.21 -9.90 -19.31
N THR A 148 3.54 -10.81 -20.23
CA THR A 148 2.80 -12.06 -20.45
C THR A 148 3.06 -13.08 -19.32
N PRO A 149 2.02 -13.59 -18.62
CA PRO A 149 2.22 -14.63 -17.62
C PRO A 149 2.70 -15.92 -18.29
N VAL A 150 3.65 -16.62 -17.67
CA VAL A 150 4.28 -17.87 -18.16
C VAL A 150 3.27 -19.03 -18.35
N ARG A 151 1.99 -18.86 -17.97
CA ARG A 151 0.94 -19.87 -18.12
C ARG A 151 -0.20 -19.32 -18.99
N ARG A 152 -0.29 -19.83 -20.23
CA ARG A 152 -1.45 -19.65 -21.12
C ARG A 152 -2.68 -20.33 -20.50
N LYS A 153 -3.50 -19.56 -19.78
CA LYS A 153 -4.94 -19.76 -19.70
C LYS A 153 -5.60 -18.46 -20.11
N ALA A 154 -6.50 -18.54 -21.08
CA ALA A 154 -7.16 -17.41 -21.73
C ALA A 154 -7.63 -16.36 -20.69
N ASP A 155 -7.37 -15.10 -21.02
CA ASP A 155 -7.91 -13.90 -20.38
C ASP A 155 -7.56 -13.61 -18.91
N SER A 156 -6.38 -14.01 -18.45
CA SER A 156 -5.84 -13.55 -17.15
C SER A 156 -4.67 -12.59 -17.36
N ALA A 157 -4.98 -11.31 -17.63
CA ALA A 157 -3.96 -10.27 -17.66
C ALA A 157 -3.36 -10.12 -16.25
N SER A 158 -2.05 -10.31 -16.12
CA SER A 158 -1.24 -10.00 -14.93
C SER A 158 -1.11 -8.48 -14.77
N ARG A 159 -2.24 -7.80 -14.65
CA ARG A 159 -2.35 -6.35 -14.46
C ARG A 159 -2.63 -6.10 -12.99
N GLN A 160 -1.75 -5.33 -12.35
CA GLN A 160 -2.03 -4.70 -11.06
C GLN A 160 -2.40 -3.25 -11.32
N ASN A 161 -3.32 -2.72 -10.52
CA ASN A 161 -3.68 -1.31 -10.59
C ASN A 161 -2.92 -0.56 -9.49
N ILE A 162 -2.52 0.65 -9.80
CA ILE A 162 -1.92 1.60 -8.89
C ILE A 162 -2.92 2.75 -8.74
N LEU A 163 -3.47 2.92 -7.54
CA LEU A 163 -4.41 3.98 -7.24
C LEU A 163 -3.67 5.20 -6.68
N TYR A 164 -3.94 6.38 -7.24
CA TYR A 164 -3.40 7.64 -6.74
C TYR A 164 -4.48 8.49 -6.07
N GLY A 165 -4.18 9.02 -4.88
CA GLY A 165 -5.05 9.96 -4.17
C GLY A 165 -4.28 11.11 -3.55
N GLU A 166 -4.98 12.13 -3.03
CA GLU A 166 -4.37 13.32 -2.40
C GLU A 166 -5.01 13.64 -1.04
N ALA A 167 -4.18 13.95 -0.03
CA ALA A 167 -4.63 14.32 1.30
C ALA A 167 -5.22 15.73 1.31
N THR A 168 -6.48 15.90 1.71
CA THR A 168 -7.11 17.22 1.88
C THR A 168 -7.77 17.36 3.24
N ASP A 169 -8.25 18.55 3.62
CA ASP A 169 -8.83 18.82 4.95
C ASP A 169 -10.37 18.99 4.95
N ARG A 170 -11.00 18.88 3.78
CA ARG A 170 -12.46 18.86 3.60
C ARG A 170 -12.71 18.68 2.12
N CYS A 171 -13.86 18.08 1.78
CA CYS A 171 -14.41 18.05 0.44
C CYS A 171 -14.65 19.50 -0.04
N ARG A 172 -13.63 20.15 -0.61
CA ARG A 172 -13.80 21.32 -1.46
C ARG A 172 -13.98 20.78 -2.87
N SER A 173 -15.23 20.48 -3.21
CA SER A 173 -15.62 20.48 -4.62
C SER A 173 -15.13 21.81 -5.22
N THR A 174 -14.54 21.77 -6.42
CA THR A 174 -14.08 22.91 -7.25
C THR A 174 -12.61 23.37 -7.19
N ALA A 175 -11.63 22.46 -7.05
CA ALA A 175 -10.25 22.79 -7.47
C ALA A 175 -9.81 21.89 -8.63
N ARG A 176 -9.87 22.42 -9.87
CA ARG A 176 -9.09 21.92 -11.01
C ARG A 176 -7.62 22.22 -10.70
N CYS A 177 -6.87 21.20 -10.30
CA CYS A 177 -5.41 21.27 -10.18
C CYS A 177 -4.77 20.43 -11.31
N PRO A 178 -3.56 20.80 -11.76
CA PRO A 178 -3.01 20.38 -13.05
C PRO A 178 -2.77 18.87 -13.06
N ALA A 179 -3.15 18.23 -14.17
CA ALA A 179 -2.78 16.85 -14.43
C ALA A 179 -1.25 16.71 -14.37
N PHE A 180 -0.76 15.88 -13.44
CA PHE A 180 0.62 15.44 -13.49
C PHE A 180 0.80 14.67 -14.80
N ARG A 181 1.61 15.21 -15.71
CA ARG A 181 1.95 14.54 -16.97
C ARG A 181 2.85 13.36 -16.61
N VAL A 182 2.26 12.16 -16.52
CA VAL A 182 3.02 10.92 -16.40
C VAL A 182 3.82 10.76 -17.69
N CYS A 183 5.11 11.11 -17.64
CA CYS A 183 6.06 10.81 -18.70
C CYS A 183 6.49 9.35 -18.53
N SER A 184 5.81 8.42 -19.21
CA SER A 184 6.28 7.03 -19.26
C SER A 184 7.38 6.92 -20.33
N VAL A 185 8.63 7.14 -19.95
CA VAL A 185 9.77 6.62 -20.72
C VAL A 185 10.79 6.06 -19.73
N MET A 186 10.52 4.86 -19.24
CA MET A 186 11.56 3.97 -18.69
C MET A 186 11.65 2.77 -19.63
N GLY A 187 12.08 3.02 -20.87
CA GLY A 187 12.47 1.97 -21.79
C GLY A 187 13.82 1.42 -21.33
N ILE A 188 13.81 0.23 -20.71
CA ILE A 188 15.03 -0.52 -20.46
C ILE A 188 15.50 -1.07 -21.83
N PRO A 189 16.65 -0.64 -22.38
CA PRO A 189 17.14 -1.18 -23.63
C PRO A 189 17.53 -2.65 -23.42
N ARG A 190 16.88 -3.56 -24.16
CA ARG A 190 17.33 -4.96 -24.24
C ARG A 190 18.56 -5.00 -25.13
N THR A 191 19.74 -5.20 -24.55
CA THR A 191 20.90 -5.65 -25.30
C THR A 191 20.67 -7.12 -25.67
N ALA A 192 20.47 -7.38 -26.97
CA ALA A 192 20.56 -8.73 -27.50
C ALA A 192 22.06 -9.07 -27.64
N SER A 193 22.54 -10.08 -26.91
CA SER A 193 23.76 -10.78 -27.32
C SER A 193 23.39 -11.77 -28.42
N MET A 194 24.17 -11.71 -29.51
CA MET A 194 24.23 -12.73 -30.56
C MET A 194 24.82 -14.03 -30.03
#